data_AF-R9KB41-F1
#
_entry.id   AF-R9KB41-F1
#
_cell.length_a   1.000
_cell.length_b   1.000
_cell.length_c   1.000
_cell.angle_alpha   90.00
_cell.angle_beta   90.00
_cell.angle_gamma   90.00
#
_symmetry.space_group_name_H-M   'P 1'
#
loop_
_entity.id
_entity.type
_entity.pdbx_description
1 polymer ?
#
loop_
_entity_poly.entity_id
_entity_poly.type
_entity_poly.pdbx_seq_one_letter_code
_entity_poly.pdbx_strand_id
1 'polypeptide(L)'
;MEYDRYDCLRYELFETLIPAMLYKGTEKERDEFFRFLKQDGKIFIHDMYQTLCEDDGLPYPYENSDFGVRIFERGGVNILQILLPSYNPNISDILRAYFIFTKRDNSRDTRRYFLIKRFKSGKIFILYANPECEMMLGEELTEHIEDMEYEYWRLVRSYAKTMLWEMRENKGNSAIKTLL
;
A
#
# COMPACT_ATOMS: atom_id res chain seq x y z
N MET A 1 2.74 -5.74 25.73
CA MET A 1 1.71 -6.21 24.79
C MET A 1 2.44 -6.72 23.58
N GLU A 2 2.45 -8.04 23.44
CA GLU A 2 3.30 -8.79 22.52
C GLU A 2 2.54 -8.97 21.20
N TYR A 3 3.21 -8.73 20.07
CA TYR A 3 2.65 -9.05 18.76
C TYR A 3 2.57 -10.57 18.65
N ASP A 4 1.44 -11.10 18.21
CA ASP A 4 1.39 -12.51 17.84
C ASP A 4 1.99 -12.73 16.44
N ARG A 5 2.09 -13.99 16.02
CA ARG A 5 2.71 -14.30 14.72
C ARG A 5 1.90 -13.78 13.53
N TYR A 6 0.57 -13.75 13.62
CA TYR A 6 -0.26 -13.23 12.53
C TYR A 6 -0.14 -11.71 12.42
N ASP A 7 0.02 -11.00 13.54
CA ASP A 7 0.37 -9.58 13.54
C ASP A 7 1.66 -9.34 12.73
N CYS A 8 2.68 -10.18 12.95
CA CYS A 8 3.95 -10.13 12.22
C CYS A 8 3.77 -10.41 10.71
N LEU A 9 3.05 -11.48 10.35
CA LEU A 9 2.81 -11.83 8.94
C LEU A 9 2.01 -10.75 8.21
N ARG A 10 1.08 -10.07 8.91
CA ARG A 10 0.33 -8.95 8.34
C ARG A 10 1.25 -7.80 8.00
N TYR A 11 2.16 -7.42 8.91
CA TYR A 11 3.15 -6.39 8.60
C TYR A 11 4.12 -6.84 7.50
N GLU A 12 4.53 -8.10 7.50
CA GLU A 12 5.39 -8.64 6.45
C GLU A 12 4.74 -8.51 5.06
N LEU A 13 3.48 -8.92 4.92
CA LEU A 13 2.76 -8.80 3.66
C LEU A 13 2.62 -7.34 3.21
N PHE A 14 2.08 -6.49 4.08
CA PHE A 14 1.64 -5.15 3.69
C PHE A 14 2.73 -4.09 3.77
N GLU A 15 3.71 -4.23 4.66
CA GLU A 15 4.81 -3.25 4.82
C GLU A 15 6.10 -3.66 4.11
N THR A 16 6.27 -4.95 3.79
CA THR A 16 7.51 -5.44 3.15
C THR A 16 7.25 -6.02 1.76
N LEU A 17 6.48 -7.11 1.66
CA LEU A 17 6.38 -7.89 0.43
C LEU A 17 5.66 -7.13 -0.68
N ILE A 18 4.49 -6.55 -0.39
CA ILE A 18 3.75 -5.79 -1.39
C ILE A 18 4.56 -4.60 -1.94
N PRO A 19 5.16 -3.74 -1.10
CA PRO A 19 6.09 -2.71 -1.59
C PRO A 19 7.25 -3.27 -2.43
N ALA A 20 7.85 -4.39 -2.00
CA ALA A 20 8.92 -5.02 -2.75
C ALA A 20 8.46 -5.49 -4.14
N MET A 21 7.31 -6.14 -4.23
CA MET A 21 6.72 -6.59 -5.50
C MET A 21 6.30 -5.43 -6.40
N LEU A 22 5.99 -4.27 -5.84
CA LEU A 22 5.66 -3.07 -6.60
C LEU A 22 6.89 -2.37 -7.17
N TYR A 23 7.98 -2.25 -6.39
CA TYR A 23 9.11 -1.37 -6.72
C TYR A 23 10.39 -2.13 -7.09
N LYS A 24 10.60 -3.31 -6.55
CA LYS A 24 11.80 -4.15 -6.77
C LYS A 24 11.53 -5.24 -7.80
N GLY A 25 12.59 -5.93 -8.21
CA GLY A 25 12.54 -6.96 -9.23
C GLY A 25 12.56 -6.40 -10.66
N THR A 26 12.34 -7.31 -11.61
CA THR A 26 12.31 -6.99 -13.03
C THR A 26 11.04 -6.23 -13.40
N GLU A 27 11.12 -5.54 -14.53
CA GLU A 27 10.00 -4.89 -15.17
C GLU A 27 8.76 -5.79 -15.33
N LYS A 28 9.00 -7.03 -15.79
CA LYS A 28 7.95 -8.02 -16.05
C LYS A 28 7.26 -8.46 -14.75
N GLU A 29 8.02 -8.74 -13.70
CA GLU A 29 7.48 -9.18 -12.40
C GLU A 29 6.57 -8.10 -11.80
N ARG A 30 7.01 -6.83 -11.82
CA ARG A 30 6.22 -5.71 -11.29
C ARG A 30 4.91 -5.50 -12.04
N ASP A 31 4.92 -5.67 -13.37
CA ASP A 31 3.70 -5.57 -14.18
C ASP A 31 2.75 -6.74 -13.98
N GLU A 32 3.30 -7.94 -13.84
CA GLU A 32 2.53 -9.14 -13.59
C GLU A 32 1.84 -9.08 -12.23
N PHE A 33 2.57 -8.69 -11.18
CA PHE A 33 2.02 -8.41 -9.86
C PHE A 33 0.87 -7.39 -9.91
N PHE A 34 1.10 -6.25 -10.55
CA PHE A 34 0.08 -5.20 -10.65
C PHE A 34 -1.14 -5.63 -11.49
N ARG A 35 -0.92 -6.45 -12.52
CA ARG A 35 -1.99 -7.05 -13.33
C ARG A 35 -2.84 -8.01 -12.51
N PHE A 36 -2.23 -8.90 -11.72
CA PHE A 36 -2.97 -9.82 -10.85
C PHE A 36 -3.80 -9.06 -9.81
N LEU A 37 -3.23 -8.03 -9.17
CA LEU A 37 -3.98 -7.17 -8.26
C LEU A 37 -5.23 -6.56 -8.92
N LYS A 38 -5.12 -6.13 -10.18
CA LYS A 38 -6.24 -5.51 -10.89
C LYS A 38 -7.32 -6.50 -11.33
N GLN A 39 -6.93 -7.70 -11.74
CA GLN A 39 -7.83 -8.71 -12.31
C GLN A 39 -8.47 -9.57 -11.22
N ASP A 40 -7.65 -10.09 -10.31
CA ASP A 40 -8.03 -11.12 -9.33
C ASP A 40 -7.55 -10.76 -7.91
N GLY A 41 -7.39 -9.45 -7.61
CA GLY A 41 -6.71 -8.98 -6.41
C GLY A 41 -7.23 -9.54 -5.09
N LYS A 42 -8.52 -9.86 -5.00
CA LYS A 42 -9.11 -10.52 -3.83
C LYS A 42 -8.46 -11.88 -3.56
N ILE A 43 -8.47 -12.75 -4.57
CA ILE A 43 -7.89 -14.11 -4.49
C ILE A 43 -6.38 -13.99 -4.33
N PHE A 44 -5.76 -13.10 -5.09
CA PHE A 44 -4.31 -12.93 -5.06
C PHE A 44 -3.77 -12.52 -3.68
N ILE A 45 -4.37 -11.53 -3.01
CA ILE A 45 -3.95 -11.11 -1.66
C ILE A 45 -4.25 -12.19 -0.62
N HIS A 46 -5.39 -12.86 -0.73
CA HIS A 46 -5.76 -13.99 0.12
C HIS A 46 -4.68 -15.09 0.05
N ASP A 47 -4.33 -15.51 -1.17
CA ASP A 47 -3.37 -16.59 -1.42
C ASP A 47 -1.96 -16.20 -0.96
N MET A 48 -1.52 -14.96 -1.20
CA MET A 48 -0.24 -14.46 -0.68
C MET A 48 -0.17 -14.57 0.85
N TYR A 49 -1.23 -14.17 1.56
CA TYR A 49 -1.26 -14.29 3.02
C TYR A 49 -1.35 -15.75 3.48
N GLN A 50 -2.01 -16.60 2.69
CA GLN A 50 -2.11 -18.02 2.98
C GLN A 50 -0.75 -18.70 2.90
N THR A 51 0.01 -18.43 1.84
CA THR A 51 1.39 -18.94 1.70
C THR A 51 2.26 -18.52 2.88
N LEU A 52 2.17 -17.27 3.35
CA LEU A 52 2.90 -16.83 4.53
C LEU A 52 2.54 -17.62 5.80
N CYS A 53 1.26 -17.92 6.00
CA CYS A 53 0.84 -18.74 7.13
C CYS A 53 1.38 -20.18 7.01
N GLU A 54 1.33 -20.75 5.80
CA GLU A 54 1.81 -22.11 5.52
C GLU A 54 3.32 -22.25 5.75
N ASP A 55 4.11 -21.27 5.28
CA ASP A 55 5.57 -21.22 5.45
C ASP A 55 5.96 -21.16 6.94
N ASP A 56 5.16 -20.50 7.77
CA ASP A 56 5.34 -20.39 9.22
C ASP A 56 4.68 -21.53 10.03
N GLY A 57 4.05 -22.49 9.36
CA GLY A 57 3.34 -23.62 9.98
C GLY A 57 2.10 -23.20 10.80
N LEU A 58 1.46 -22.09 10.43
CA LEU A 58 0.29 -21.53 11.09
C LEU A 58 -1.01 -21.90 10.36
N PRO A 59 -2.10 -22.17 11.09
CA PRO A 59 -3.40 -22.33 10.46
C PRO A 59 -3.84 -20.99 9.85
N TYR A 60 -4.42 -21.03 8.66
CA TYR A 60 -4.92 -19.83 8.00
C TYR A 60 -6.16 -19.26 8.74
N PRO A 61 -6.17 -17.98 9.16
CA PRO A 61 -7.20 -17.47 10.07
C PRO A 61 -8.40 -16.83 9.36
N TYR A 62 -8.38 -16.72 8.03
CA TYR A 62 -9.40 -15.99 7.26
C TYR A 62 -10.16 -16.89 6.30
N GLU A 63 -11.34 -16.44 5.90
CA GLU A 63 -12.05 -16.96 4.74
C GLU A 63 -11.75 -16.09 3.51
N ASN A 64 -11.97 -16.65 2.31
CA ASN A 64 -11.87 -15.85 1.08
C ASN A 64 -12.81 -14.62 1.12
N SER A 65 -13.98 -14.72 1.79
CA SER A 65 -14.95 -13.63 1.99
C SER A 65 -14.37 -12.38 2.65
N ASP A 66 -13.34 -12.55 3.49
CA ASP A 66 -12.80 -11.52 4.36
C ASP A 66 -11.98 -10.47 3.61
N PHE A 67 -11.49 -10.83 2.42
CA PHE A 67 -10.73 -9.94 1.56
C PHE A 67 -11.65 -9.26 0.55
N GLY A 68 -11.37 -7.98 0.28
CA GLY A 68 -12.03 -7.24 -0.78
C GLY A 68 -11.06 -6.38 -1.54
N VAL A 69 -11.13 -6.39 -2.87
CA VAL A 69 -10.39 -5.44 -3.70
C VAL A 69 -11.38 -4.67 -4.55
N ARG A 70 -11.25 -3.35 -4.58
CA ARG A 70 -12.11 -2.44 -5.35
C ARG A 70 -11.26 -1.46 -6.12
N ILE A 71 -11.68 -1.15 -7.35
CA ILE A 71 -11.01 -0.17 -8.19
C ILE A 71 -12.04 0.90 -8.59
N PHE A 72 -11.70 2.16 -8.38
CA PHE A 72 -12.56 3.29 -8.71
C PHE A 72 -11.73 4.54 -9.04
N GLU A 73 -12.40 5.55 -9.59
CA GLU A 73 -11.77 6.81 -10.00
C GLU A 73 -12.15 7.95 -9.03
N ARG A 74 -11.13 8.71 -8.59
CA ARG A 74 -11.28 9.95 -7.82
C ARG A 74 -10.17 10.93 -8.20
N GLY A 75 -10.51 12.21 -8.36
CA GLY A 75 -9.51 13.26 -8.63
C GLY A 75 -8.64 13.04 -9.87
N GLY A 76 -9.14 12.31 -10.88
CA GLY A 76 -8.39 12.01 -12.13
C GLY A 76 -7.37 10.88 -12.03
N VAL A 77 -7.34 10.14 -10.91
CA VAL A 77 -6.50 8.94 -10.73
C VAL A 77 -7.36 7.72 -10.43
N ASN A 78 -6.82 6.54 -10.72
CA ASN A 78 -7.41 5.28 -10.29
C ASN A 78 -6.89 4.94 -8.90
N ILE A 79 -7.79 4.46 -8.06
CA ILE A 79 -7.50 3.96 -6.72
C ILE A 79 -7.92 2.50 -6.70
N LEU A 80 -6.95 1.62 -6.44
CA LEU A 80 -7.20 0.23 -6.07
C LEU A 80 -7.08 0.14 -4.56
N GLN A 81 -8.21 -0.10 -3.90
CA GLN A 81 -8.32 -0.28 -2.46
C GLN A 81 -8.35 -1.77 -2.14
N ILE A 82 -7.50 -2.17 -1.18
CA ILE A 82 -7.54 -3.48 -0.55
C ILE A 82 -8.19 -3.30 0.82
N LEU A 83 -9.34 -3.94 0.99
CA LEU A 83 -10.06 -4.08 2.25
C LEU A 83 -9.46 -5.26 2.99
N LEU A 84 -9.01 -4.99 4.21
CA LEU A 84 -8.33 -5.96 5.04
C LEU A 84 -9.24 -6.37 6.18
N PRO A 85 -9.33 -7.67 6.51
CA PRO A 85 -9.96 -8.07 7.75
C PRO A 85 -9.21 -7.46 8.93
N SER A 86 -9.97 -7.00 9.93
CA SER A 86 -9.40 -6.55 11.20
C SER A 86 -8.86 -7.76 11.95
N TYR A 87 -7.62 -7.69 12.43
CA TYR A 87 -7.01 -8.81 13.13
C TYR A 87 -6.92 -8.55 14.64
N ASN A 88 -6.27 -7.46 15.05
CA ASN A 88 -6.05 -7.17 16.47
C ASN A 88 -6.18 -5.67 16.77
N PRO A 89 -7.26 -5.24 17.45
CA PRO A 89 -7.47 -3.82 17.73
C PRO A 89 -6.53 -3.26 18.80
N ASN A 90 -5.80 -4.11 19.54
CA ASN A 90 -4.97 -3.68 20.67
C ASN A 90 -3.57 -3.23 20.26
N ILE A 91 -3.18 -3.45 19.00
CA ILE A 91 -1.88 -3.04 18.46
C ILE A 91 -2.03 -1.91 17.44
N SER A 92 -0.90 -1.43 16.93
CA SER A 92 -0.94 -0.62 15.71
C SER A 92 -1.48 -1.51 14.59
N ASP A 93 -2.52 -1.11 13.87
CA ASP A 93 -3.14 -1.98 12.86
C ASP A 93 -3.18 -1.27 11.51
N ILE A 94 -2.99 -2.06 10.45
CA ILE A 94 -3.17 -1.61 9.07
C ILE A 94 -4.65 -1.72 8.77
N LEU A 95 -5.31 -0.58 8.65
CA LEU A 95 -6.75 -0.54 8.41
C LEU A 95 -7.07 -0.83 6.95
N ARG A 96 -6.31 -0.23 6.02
CA ARG A 96 -6.54 -0.30 4.58
C ARG A 96 -5.22 -0.13 3.82
N ALA A 97 -5.14 -0.73 2.64
CA ALA A 97 -4.03 -0.55 1.71
C ALA A 97 -4.53 -0.03 0.35
N TYR A 98 -3.72 0.79 -0.31
CA TYR A 98 -4.09 1.49 -1.52
C TYR A 98 -2.98 1.49 -2.55
N PHE A 99 -3.33 1.22 -3.80
CA PHE A 99 -2.50 1.54 -4.95
C PHE A 99 -3.16 2.67 -5.73
N ILE A 100 -2.40 3.74 -5.99
CA ILE A 100 -2.85 4.89 -6.77
C ILE A 100 -2.02 4.95 -8.05
N PHE A 101 -2.69 5.12 -9.19
CA PHE A 101 -2.06 5.11 -10.50
C PHE A 101 -2.87 5.92 -11.52
N THR A 102 -2.20 6.46 -12.54
CA THR A 102 -2.89 7.24 -13.58
C THR A 102 -3.59 6.34 -14.62
N LYS A 103 -4.58 6.90 -15.32
CA LYS A 103 -5.35 6.21 -16.37
C LYS A 103 -4.65 6.22 -17.72
N ARG A 104 -3.87 7.26 -18.00
CA ARG A 104 -3.32 7.57 -19.34
C ARG A 104 -1.94 6.97 -19.59
N ASP A 105 -1.16 6.79 -18.53
CA ASP A 105 0.12 6.15 -18.62
C ASP A 105 0.09 4.88 -17.79
N ASN A 106 0.13 3.72 -18.45
CA ASN A 106 0.56 2.48 -17.79
C ASN A 106 2.02 2.57 -17.27
N SER A 107 2.65 3.75 -17.37
CA SER A 107 3.93 4.08 -16.77
C SER A 107 3.94 3.69 -15.31
N ARG A 108 4.88 2.78 -15.02
CA ARG A 108 5.16 2.22 -13.70
C ARG A 108 5.54 3.30 -12.71
N ASP A 109 6.15 4.37 -13.21
CA ASP A 109 6.60 5.52 -12.44
C ASP A 109 5.44 6.29 -11.81
N THR A 110 4.19 5.98 -12.18
CA THR A 110 2.99 6.60 -11.58
C THR A 110 2.30 5.72 -10.54
N ARG A 111 2.77 4.49 -10.30
CA ARG A 111 2.16 3.59 -9.32
C ARG A 111 2.72 3.89 -7.94
N ARG A 112 1.84 4.19 -6.98
CA ARG A 112 2.23 4.48 -5.60
C ARG A 112 1.41 3.64 -4.63
N TYR A 113 2.08 3.12 -3.62
CA TYR A 113 1.45 2.32 -2.57
C TYR A 113 1.35 3.10 -1.27
N PHE A 114 0.15 3.08 -0.68
CA PHE A 114 -0.16 3.74 0.58
C PHE A 114 -0.84 2.78 1.55
N LEU A 115 -0.63 3.00 2.83
CA LEU A 115 -1.35 2.34 3.92
C LEU A 115 -2.06 3.37 4.77
N ILE A 116 -3.20 2.99 5.33
CA ILE A 116 -3.81 3.71 6.45
C ILE A 116 -3.54 2.89 7.70
N LYS A 117 -2.71 3.42 8.61
CA LYS A 117 -2.29 2.72 9.81
C LYS A 117 -2.78 3.45 11.05
N ARG A 118 -3.46 2.74 11.94
CA ARG A 118 -3.72 3.16 13.30
C ARG A 118 -2.53 2.79 14.16
N PHE A 119 -2.03 3.72 14.97
CA PHE A 119 -0.97 3.48 15.94
C PHE A 119 -1.55 3.20 17.32
N LYS A 120 -0.76 2.58 18.21
CA LYS A 120 -1.15 2.33 19.62
C LYS A 120 -1.61 3.57 20.37
N SER A 121 -1.19 4.78 19.97
CA SER A 121 -1.67 6.04 20.52
C SER A 121 -3.12 6.38 20.15
N GLY A 122 -3.76 5.59 19.28
CA GLY A 122 -5.06 5.86 18.68
C GLY A 122 -4.98 6.73 17.43
N LYS A 123 -3.82 7.36 17.15
CA LYS A 123 -3.64 8.19 15.97
C LYS A 123 -3.64 7.37 14.69
N ILE A 124 -4.17 7.95 13.62
CA ILE A 124 -4.28 7.29 12.31
C ILE A 124 -3.55 8.15 11.29
N PHE A 125 -2.71 7.52 10.47
CA PHE A 125 -1.95 8.21 9.43
C PHE A 125 -2.03 7.49 8.09
N ILE A 126 -1.90 8.28 7.03
CA ILE A 126 -1.49 7.80 5.73
C ILE A 126 0.02 7.51 5.79
N LEU A 127 0.44 6.32 5.38
CA LEU A 127 1.83 5.96 5.13
C LEU A 127 2.02 5.78 3.62
N TYR A 128 3.20 6.13 3.13
CA TYR A 128 3.61 5.96 1.75
C TYR A 128 4.85 5.05 1.69
N ALA A 129 4.80 3.97 0.92
CA ALA A 129 6.00 3.18 0.67
C ALA A 129 6.79 3.79 -0.48
N ASN A 130 8.02 4.25 -0.21
CA ASN A 130 8.91 4.79 -1.24
C ASN A 130 9.50 3.67 -2.14
N PRO A 131 10.17 3.99 -3.25
CA PRO A 131 10.81 2.99 -4.12
C PRO A 131 11.93 2.18 -3.45
N GLU A 132 12.42 2.63 -2.29
CA GLU A 132 13.36 1.91 -1.42
C GLU A 132 12.66 0.91 -0.49
N CYS A 133 11.33 0.86 -0.53
CA CYS A 133 10.45 0.07 0.33
C CYS A 133 10.39 0.55 1.80
N GLU A 134 10.73 1.81 2.05
CA GLU A 134 10.59 2.43 3.36
C GLU A 134 9.22 3.09 3.52
N MET A 135 8.62 2.94 4.70
CA MET A 135 7.33 3.56 5.03
C MET A 135 7.50 4.99 5.54
N MET A 136 7.14 5.95 4.70
CA MET A 136 7.16 7.37 4.99
C MET A 136 5.85 7.80 5.66
N LEU A 137 5.95 8.46 6.81
CA LEU A 137 4.80 9.01 7.53
C LEU A 137 4.20 10.21 6.78
N GLY A 138 2.90 10.14 6.49
CA GLY A 138 2.14 11.15 5.76
C GLY A 138 1.14 11.92 6.63
N GLU A 139 -0.02 12.23 6.05
CA GLU A 139 -1.06 13.05 6.70
C GLU A 139 -1.77 12.29 7.83
N GLU A 140 -2.08 12.97 8.94
CA GLU A 140 -2.91 12.44 10.04
C GLU A 140 -4.40 12.46 9.64
N LEU A 141 -5.13 11.39 9.95
CA LEU A 141 -6.55 11.18 9.65
C LEU A 141 -7.40 10.91 10.90
N THR A 142 -6.83 11.00 12.11
CA THR A 142 -7.48 10.59 13.37
C THR A 142 -8.89 11.16 13.55
N GLU A 143 -9.10 12.45 13.24
CA GLU A 143 -10.39 13.14 13.41
C GLU A 143 -11.43 12.84 12.31
N HIS A 144 -11.04 12.14 11.25
CA HIS A 144 -11.87 11.83 10.09
C HIS A 144 -11.90 10.33 9.79
N ILE A 145 -11.80 9.50 10.85
CA ILE A 145 -11.90 8.06 10.70
C ILE A 145 -13.27 7.70 10.08
N GLU A 146 -13.27 6.73 9.16
CA GLU A 146 -14.48 6.24 8.46
C GLU A 146 -15.13 7.24 7.47
N ASP A 147 -14.67 8.49 7.41
CA ASP A 147 -15.02 9.40 6.31
C ASP A 147 -14.22 9.03 5.05
N MET A 148 -14.80 8.12 4.26
CA MET A 148 -14.16 7.58 3.07
C MET A 148 -13.90 8.66 2.01
N GLU A 149 -14.79 9.64 1.84
CA GLU A 149 -14.56 10.71 0.86
C GLU A 149 -13.41 11.62 1.29
N TYR A 150 -13.32 11.97 2.58
CA TYR A 150 -12.17 12.70 3.10
C TYR A 150 -10.86 11.91 2.93
N GLU A 151 -10.87 10.62 3.27
CA GLU A 151 -9.72 9.73 3.10
C GLU A 151 -9.24 9.69 1.64
N TYR A 152 -10.15 9.52 0.68
CA TYR A 152 -9.81 9.49 -0.74
C TYR A 152 -9.20 10.81 -1.22
N TRP A 153 -9.75 11.97 -0.82
CA TRP A 153 -9.16 13.26 -1.18
C TRP A 153 -7.77 13.46 -0.57
N ARG A 154 -7.55 12.98 0.65
CA ARG A 154 -6.23 13.03 1.31
C ARG A 154 -5.23 12.09 0.66
N LEU A 155 -5.67 10.92 0.21
CA LEU A 155 -4.86 9.99 -0.58
C LEU A 155 -4.46 10.59 -1.93
N VAL A 156 -5.40 11.18 -2.68
CA VAL A 156 -5.11 11.86 -3.97
C VAL A 156 -4.12 13.01 -3.76
N ARG A 157 -4.30 13.81 -2.69
CA ARG A 157 -3.36 14.88 -2.34
C ARG A 157 -1.97 14.34 -2.00
N SER A 158 -1.91 13.27 -1.22
CA SER A 158 -0.65 12.61 -0.83
C SER A 158 0.08 12.07 -2.06
N TYR A 159 -0.65 11.41 -2.96
CA TYR A 159 -0.15 10.97 -4.26
C TYR A 159 0.42 12.11 -5.11
N ALA A 160 -0.30 13.22 -5.24
CA ALA A 160 0.21 14.37 -5.99
C ALA A 160 1.49 14.95 -5.37
N LYS A 161 1.57 15.00 -4.03
CA LYS A 161 2.77 15.46 -3.32
C LYS A 161 3.97 14.53 -3.53
N THR A 162 3.78 13.21 -3.45
CA THR A 162 4.87 12.24 -3.66
C THR A 162 5.41 12.34 -5.08
N MET A 163 4.53 12.40 -6.08
CA MET A 163 4.92 12.61 -7.49
C MET A 163 5.73 13.89 -7.67
N LEU A 164 5.28 15.01 -7.08
CA LEU A 164 6.00 16.28 -7.17
C LEU A 164 7.35 16.27 -6.46
N TRP A 165 7.46 15.58 -5.33
CA TRP A 165 8.71 15.43 -4.58
C TRP A 165 9.74 14.65 -5.42
N GLU A 166 9.36 13.50 -5.96
CA GLU A 166 10.26 12.69 -6.78
C GLU A 166 10.68 13.39 -8.08
N MET A 167 9.77 14.15 -8.71
CA MET A 167 10.12 14.98 -9.86
C MET A 167 11.19 16.03 -9.52
N ARG A 168 11.20 16.57 -8.29
CA ARG A 168 12.23 17.53 -7.84
C ARG A 168 13.56 16.83 -7.59
N GLU A 169 13.55 15.67 -6.94
CA GLU A 169 14.77 14.91 -6.67
C GLU A 169 15.43 14.41 -7.96
N ASN A 170 14.64 13.92 -8.91
CA ASN A 170 15.14 13.47 -10.21
C ASN A 170 15.74 14.62 -11.03
N LYS A 171 15.18 15.84 -10.94
CA LYS A 171 15.78 17.05 -11.54
C LYS A 171 17.08 17.46 -10.86
N GLY A 172 17.17 17.33 -9.53
CA GLY A 172 18.40 17.57 -8.78
C GLY A 172 19.54 16.61 -9.18
N ASN A 173 19.23 15.31 -9.30
CA ASN A 173 20.19 14.29 -9.72
C ASN A 173 20.62 14.42 -11.19
N SER A 174 19.74 14.91 -12.06
CA SER A 174 20.06 15.26 -13.45
C SER A 174 21.05 16.43 -13.55
N ALA A 175 20.92 17.45 -12.71
CA ALA A 175 21.84 18.58 -12.69
C ALA A 175 23.25 18.17 -12.23
N ILE A 176 23.36 17.27 -11.25
CA ILE A 176 24.65 16.75 -10.75
C ILE A 176 25.35 15.87 -11.80
N LYS A 177 24.60 15.07 -12.57
CA LYS A 177 25.14 14.28 -13.69
C LYS A 177 25.67 15.11 -14.87
N THR A 178 25.30 16.39 -14.97
CA THR A 178 25.80 17.27 -16.04
C THR A 178 27.10 17.99 -15.63
N LEU A 179 27.52 17.83 -14.37
CA LEU A 179 28.68 18.50 -13.75
C LEU A 179 29.83 17.52 -13.41
N LEU A 180 29.73 16.25 -13.82
CA LEU A 180 30.78 15.22 -13.73
C LEU A 180 31.13 14.71 -15.13
#